data_AF-A0A4U8UQK1-F1
#
_entry.id   AF-A0A4U8UQK1-F1
#
_cell.length_a   1.000
_cell.length_b   1.000
_cell.length_c   1.000
_cell.angle_alpha   90.00
_cell.angle_beta   90.00
_cell.angle_gamma   90.00
#
_symmetry.space_group_name_H-M   'P 1'
#
loop_
_entity.id
_entity.type
_entity.pdbx_description
1 polymer ?
#
loop_
_entity_poly.entity_id
_entity_poly.type
_entity_poly.pdbx_seq_one_letter_code
_entity_poly.pdbx_strand_id
1 'polypeptide(L)'
;MFIRFQINNSLLINVLSCFSHLAKECFVDVPTCTTEFIEGPSLARANIVDIDTDFEGATAHELIQYHFGAGAIPIPVYCADSKPFDLQSALENTVQCPVKYLSKVPPTMVTDNYCFVVDGDIVSLDEITQESSQWWKDTSTTTKYYSSEDVLRTFHQINVLTSRGEIRSAYRTMKKGGGMKNVTLEKVFKVQRYFSYWTSCKSFHRIISVVNPVTKEGEVISGFQKRIFIQYLWRTDRESDRQRVANEYILRSKTRVGASISSTSFSPKQRKSRASLGSVGPVLSSFE
;
A
#
# COMPACT_ATOMS: atom_id res chain seq x y z
N MET A 1 -13.76 -51.33 -30.76
CA MET A 1 -12.51 -50.58 -31.03
C MET A 1 -12.26 -49.68 -29.82
N PHE A 2 -11.50 -50.16 -28.84
CA PHE A 2 -11.18 -49.44 -27.60
C PHE A 2 -9.69 -49.11 -27.62
N ILE A 3 -9.34 -47.83 -27.68
CA ILE A 3 -7.95 -47.39 -27.57
C ILE A 3 -7.66 -47.18 -26.08
N ARG A 4 -6.89 -48.11 -25.50
CA ARG A 4 -6.23 -47.94 -24.20
C ARG A 4 -5.02 -47.03 -24.41
N PHE A 5 -5.01 -45.86 -23.77
CA PHE A 5 -3.77 -45.13 -23.52
C PHE A 5 -3.12 -45.71 -22.25
N GLN A 6 -2.05 -46.48 -22.42
CA GLN A 6 -1.06 -46.67 -21.37
C GLN A 6 -0.18 -45.42 -21.35
N ILE A 7 -0.16 -44.70 -20.22
CA ILE A 7 0.85 -43.68 -19.94
C ILE A 7 1.70 -44.22 -18.78
N ASN A 8 3.00 -44.28 -19.03
CA ASN A 8 4.03 -44.79 -18.13
C ASN A 8 4.12 -44.00 -16.82
N ASN A 9 4.15 -44.73 -15.71
CA ASN A 9 4.04 -44.23 -14.34
C ASN A 9 5.38 -43.83 -13.68
N SER A 10 6.44 -43.53 -14.45
CA SER A 10 7.79 -43.29 -13.89
C SER A 10 8.22 -41.83 -13.80
N LEU A 11 7.41 -40.87 -14.23
CA LEU A 11 7.74 -39.43 -14.18
C LEU A 11 6.85 -38.61 -13.21
N LEU A 12 5.87 -39.24 -12.56
CA LEU A 12 4.98 -38.56 -11.61
C LEU A 12 5.46 -38.57 -10.15
N ILE A 13 6.50 -39.33 -9.82
CA ILE A 13 6.93 -39.50 -8.41
C ILE A 13 7.99 -38.46 -7.97
N ASN A 14 8.71 -37.82 -8.90
CA ASN A 14 9.76 -36.86 -8.53
C ASN A 14 9.34 -35.37 -8.52
N VAL A 15 8.11 -35.03 -8.94
CA VAL A 15 7.61 -33.64 -8.85
C VAL A 15 6.74 -33.42 -7.60
N LEU A 16 6.17 -34.49 -7.03
CA LEU A 16 5.33 -34.42 -5.81
C LEU A 16 6.13 -34.49 -4.50
N SER A 17 7.43 -34.84 -4.55
CA SER A 17 8.29 -34.87 -3.36
C SER A 17 8.77 -33.47 -2.93
N CYS A 18 9.10 -32.58 -3.87
CA CYS A 18 9.65 -31.25 -3.55
C CYS A 18 8.63 -30.22 -3.04
N PHE A 19 7.32 -30.42 -3.20
CA PHE A 19 6.31 -29.48 -2.70
C PHE A 19 5.76 -29.84 -1.31
N SER A 20 6.08 -31.01 -0.77
CA SER A 20 5.56 -31.45 0.53
C SER A 20 6.37 -30.93 1.73
N HIS A 21 7.60 -30.43 1.51
CA HIS A 21 8.48 -30.03 2.60
C HIS A 21 8.46 -28.52 2.95
N LEU A 22 7.98 -27.66 2.04
CA LEU A 22 7.91 -26.20 2.28
C LEU A 22 6.57 -25.68 2.82
N ALA A 23 5.54 -26.54 2.90
CA ALA A 23 4.20 -26.13 3.34
C ALA A 23 3.88 -26.50 4.80
N LYS A 24 4.80 -27.13 5.54
CA LYS A 24 4.55 -27.65 6.91
C LYS A 24 5.12 -26.80 8.04
N GLU A 25 5.85 -25.72 7.78
CA GLU A 25 6.47 -24.90 8.84
C GLU A 25 5.71 -23.59 9.19
N CYS A 26 4.56 -23.30 8.57
CA CYS A 26 3.87 -22.01 8.80
C CYS A 26 2.47 -22.12 9.43
N PHE A 27 2.03 -23.31 9.86
CA PHE A 27 0.72 -23.49 10.47
C PHE A 27 0.80 -24.51 11.62
N VAL A 28 1.15 -24.03 12.81
CA VAL A 28 0.93 -24.77 14.06
C VAL A 28 0.45 -23.78 15.12
N ASP A 29 -0.79 -24.03 15.55
CA ASP A 29 -1.45 -23.72 16.82
C ASP A 29 -1.55 -22.27 17.31
N VAL A 30 -2.75 -21.70 17.13
CA VAL A 30 -3.27 -20.61 17.94
C VAL A 30 -3.94 -21.24 19.17
N PRO A 31 -3.38 -21.15 20.39
CA PRO A 31 -4.14 -21.46 21.58
C PRO A 31 -5.13 -20.33 21.86
N THR A 32 -6.40 -20.68 22.00
CA THR A 32 -7.39 -19.84 22.68
C THR A 32 -6.91 -19.61 24.11
N CYS A 33 -6.43 -18.40 24.40
CA CYS A 33 -6.10 -17.98 25.75
C CYS A 33 -7.04 -16.83 26.15
N THR A 34 -7.82 -17.12 27.18
CA THR A 34 -8.71 -16.22 27.91
C THR A 34 -7.95 -15.02 28.47
N THR A 35 -8.54 -13.84 28.31
CA THR A 35 -8.02 -12.54 28.73
C THR A 35 -8.08 -12.41 30.25
N GLU A 36 -6.94 -12.22 30.91
CA GLU A 36 -6.86 -11.51 32.19
C GLU A 36 -6.23 -10.14 31.95
N PHE A 37 -6.97 -9.10 32.33
CA PHE A 37 -6.59 -7.69 32.26
C PHE A 37 -5.50 -7.41 33.30
N ILE A 38 -4.38 -6.82 32.86
CA ILE A 38 -3.47 -6.09 33.74
C ILE A 38 -3.27 -4.71 33.12
N GLU A 39 -3.85 -3.70 33.79
CA GLU A 39 -3.67 -2.28 33.46
C GLU A 39 -2.23 -1.84 33.78
N GLY A 40 -1.60 -1.17 32.83
CA GLY A 40 -0.33 -0.46 32.98
C GLY A 40 -0.35 0.83 32.16
N PRO A 41 0.35 1.90 32.60
CA PRO A 41 -0.11 3.27 32.38
C PRO A 41 0.22 3.80 30.97
N SER A 42 -0.80 4.41 30.36
CA SER A 42 -0.73 5.19 29.13
C SER A 42 0.02 6.50 29.37
N LEU A 43 1.02 6.80 28.52
CA LEU A 43 1.71 8.09 28.46
C LEU A 43 1.43 8.77 27.12
N ALA A 44 0.97 10.03 27.24
CA ALA A 44 0.86 11.10 26.25
C ALA A 44 -0.35 11.12 25.30
N ARG A 45 -1.38 11.85 25.77
CA ARG A 45 -2.45 12.50 25.00
C ARG A 45 -1.89 13.29 23.80
N ALA A 46 -2.44 13.05 22.62
CA ALA A 46 -2.38 13.99 21.50
C ALA A 46 -3.43 15.09 21.69
N ASN A 47 -3.06 16.32 21.35
CA ASN A 47 -3.86 17.54 21.53
C ASN A 47 -5.18 17.47 20.74
N ILE A 48 -6.29 17.56 21.47
CA ILE A 48 -7.62 17.87 20.93
C ILE A 48 -7.68 19.39 20.80
N VAL A 49 -8.01 19.89 19.61
CA VAL A 49 -8.30 21.31 19.40
C VAL A 49 -9.82 21.44 19.39
N ASP A 50 -10.39 21.94 20.48
CA ASP A 50 -11.81 22.28 20.60
C ASP A 50 -12.07 23.60 19.86
N ILE A 51 -13.03 23.61 18.95
CA ILE A 51 -13.61 24.84 18.38
C ILE A 51 -15.08 24.82 18.80
N ASP A 52 -15.40 25.64 19.80
CA ASP A 52 -16.77 25.81 20.30
C ASP A 52 -17.65 26.44 19.22
N THR A 53 -18.67 25.69 18.79
CA THR A 53 -19.85 26.27 18.12
C THR A 53 -21.09 25.62 18.70
N ASP A 54 -21.78 26.38 19.55
CA ASP A 54 -23.08 26.04 20.12
C ASP A 54 -24.15 26.04 19.02
N PHE A 55 -24.69 24.86 18.69
CA PHE A 55 -26.00 24.76 18.04
C PHE A 55 -26.65 23.41 18.39
N GLU A 56 -27.73 23.46 19.17
CA GLU A 56 -28.54 22.30 19.53
C GLU A 56 -29.12 21.61 18.30
N GLY A 57 -28.98 20.28 18.22
CA GLY A 57 -29.76 19.44 17.30
C GLY A 57 -28.98 18.58 16.29
N ALA A 58 -27.68 18.36 16.45
CA ALA A 58 -26.91 17.50 15.53
C ALA A 58 -26.79 16.05 16.04
N THR A 59 -27.33 15.10 15.28
CA THR A 59 -26.94 13.68 15.33
C THR A 59 -25.42 13.58 15.42
N ALA A 60 -24.89 12.79 16.37
CA ALA A 60 -23.46 12.63 16.62
C ALA A 60 -22.65 12.64 15.31
N HIS A 61 -21.99 13.77 15.03
CA HIS A 61 -21.06 13.86 13.92
C HIS A 61 -19.95 12.85 14.23
N GLU A 62 -19.92 11.75 13.48
CA GLU A 62 -18.85 10.76 13.59
C GLU A 62 -17.51 11.47 13.37
N LEU A 63 -16.75 11.62 14.46
CA LEU A 63 -15.51 12.37 14.48
C LEU A 63 -14.48 11.62 13.62
N ILE A 64 -14.11 12.20 12.47
CA ILE A 64 -13.16 11.57 11.56
C ILE A 64 -11.76 11.68 12.16
N GLN A 65 -11.07 10.55 12.32
CA GLN A 65 -9.66 10.52 12.67
C GLN A 65 -8.80 10.87 11.45
N TYR A 66 -7.79 11.71 11.64
CA TYR A 66 -6.85 12.10 10.59
C TYR A 66 -5.42 11.66 10.93
N HIS A 67 -4.70 11.20 9.91
CA HIS A 67 -3.26 10.94 9.95
C HIS A 67 -2.50 12.08 9.29
N PHE A 68 -1.44 12.54 9.95
CA PHE A 68 -0.56 13.58 9.44
C PHE A 68 0.78 12.95 9.07
N GLY A 69 0.98 12.74 7.77
CA GLY A 69 2.24 12.21 7.23
C GLY A 69 3.34 13.27 7.12
N ALA A 70 4.37 12.96 6.32
CA ALA A 70 5.53 13.83 6.12
C ALA A 70 5.19 15.23 5.56
N GLY A 71 4.11 15.33 4.78
CA GLY A 71 3.66 16.58 4.17
C GLY A 71 2.70 17.40 5.04
N ALA A 72 2.38 16.93 6.27
CA ALA A 72 1.37 17.50 7.15
C ALA A 72 -0.03 17.70 6.50
N ILE A 73 -0.27 17.06 5.35
CA ILE A 73 -1.60 16.99 4.72
C ILE A 73 -2.42 15.99 5.53
N PRO A 74 -3.58 16.39 6.09
CA PRO A 74 -4.43 15.47 6.84
C PRO A 74 -5.04 14.44 5.88
N ILE A 75 -4.84 13.17 6.19
CA ILE A 75 -5.43 12.06 5.43
C ILE A 75 -6.43 11.34 6.34
N PRO A 76 -7.71 11.23 5.95
CA PRO A 76 -8.71 10.58 6.78
C PRO A 76 -8.39 9.09 6.94
N VAL A 77 -8.38 8.62 8.19
CA VAL A 77 -8.21 7.21 8.52
C VAL A 77 -9.58 6.54 8.36
N TYR A 78 -9.68 5.58 7.45
CA TYR A 78 -10.92 4.84 7.20
C TYR A 78 -11.21 3.83 8.31
N CYS A 79 -10.16 3.15 8.78
CA CYS A 79 -10.28 2.16 9.84
C CYS A 79 -8.96 2.06 10.61
N ALA A 80 -9.05 1.91 11.93
CA ALA A 80 -7.93 1.56 12.80
C ALA A 80 -8.11 0.13 13.30
N ASP A 81 -7.72 -0.85 12.48
CA ASP A 81 -7.83 -2.28 12.79
C ASP A 81 -6.45 -2.94 12.70
N SER A 82 -6.19 -3.82 13.66
CA SER A 82 -5.01 -4.69 13.69
C SER A 82 -5.12 -5.88 12.74
N LYS A 83 -6.34 -6.22 12.30
CA LYS A 83 -6.58 -7.30 11.35
C LYS A 83 -6.53 -6.77 9.92
N PRO A 84 -5.79 -7.44 9.02
CA PRO A 84 -5.91 -7.13 7.62
C PRO A 84 -7.32 -7.48 7.13
N PHE A 85 -7.92 -6.62 6.32
CA PHE A 85 -9.12 -6.98 5.57
C PHE A 85 -8.86 -8.27 4.82
N ASP A 86 -9.84 -9.15 4.76
CA ASP A 86 -9.81 -10.22 3.77
C ASP A 86 -10.20 -9.66 2.39
N LEU A 87 -10.18 -10.51 1.36
CA LEU A 87 -10.51 -10.07 0.00
C LEU A 87 -11.98 -9.70 -0.16
N GLN A 88 -12.88 -10.38 0.54
CA GLN A 88 -14.31 -10.13 0.48
C GLN A 88 -14.63 -8.79 1.14
N SER A 89 -14.06 -8.52 2.32
CA SER A 89 -14.19 -7.24 3.00
C SER A 89 -13.63 -6.10 2.15
N ALA A 90 -12.47 -6.25 1.51
CA ALA A 90 -11.93 -5.19 0.65
C ALA A 90 -12.91 -4.80 -0.48
N LEU A 91 -13.61 -5.79 -1.04
CA LEU A 91 -14.60 -5.59 -2.09
C LEU A 91 -15.89 -4.94 -1.58
N GLU A 92 -16.41 -5.39 -0.44
CA GLU A 92 -17.58 -4.78 0.22
C GLU A 92 -17.31 -3.34 0.63
N ASN A 93 -16.13 -3.07 1.21
CA ASN A 93 -15.72 -1.74 1.62
C ASN A 93 -15.48 -0.81 0.42
N THR A 94 -15.12 -1.34 -0.76
CA THR A 94 -15.04 -0.53 -1.99
C THR A 94 -16.36 0.17 -2.26
N VAL A 95 -17.48 -0.47 -1.95
CA VAL A 95 -18.83 0.03 -2.24
C VAL A 95 -19.37 0.86 -1.09
N GLN A 96 -19.11 0.41 0.15
CA GLN A 96 -19.68 1.02 1.35
C GLN A 96 -18.90 2.23 1.86
N CYS A 97 -17.62 2.38 1.50
CA CYS A 97 -16.79 3.45 2.04
C CYS A 97 -17.37 4.83 1.67
N PRO A 98 -17.67 5.69 2.66
CA PRO A 98 -18.14 7.04 2.39
C PRO A 98 -17.06 7.91 1.72
N VAL A 99 -17.47 8.81 0.82
CA VAL A 99 -16.55 9.70 0.08
C VAL A 99 -15.70 10.57 1.00
N LYS A 100 -16.15 10.86 2.23
CA LYS A 100 -15.39 11.63 3.23
C LYS A 100 -14.04 10.99 3.62
N TYR A 101 -13.88 9.68 3.42
CA TYR A 101 -12.62 8.96 3.67
C TYR A 101 -11.74 8.81 2.42
N LEU A 102 -12.19 9.31 1.27
CA LEU A 102 -11.48 9.18 0.00
C LEU A 102 -10.39 10.24 -0.11
N SER A 103 -9.13 9.81 0.01
CA SER A 103 -7.96 10.68 -0.13
C SER A 103 -7.51 10.81 -1.59
N LYS A 104 -7.05 12.01 -1.98
CA LYS A 104 -6.42 12.27 -3.28
C LYS A 104 -4.89 12.17 -3.26
N VAL A 105 -4.33 11.79 -2.11
CA VAL A 105 -2.89 11.63 -1.91
C VAL A 105 -2.59 10.35 -1.14
N PRO A 106 -1.47 9.67 -1.40
CA PRO A 106 -1.09 8.47 -0.66
C PRO A 106 -0.62 8.80 0.77
N PRO A 107 -0.89 7.93 1.75
CA PRO A 107 -0.39 8.07 3.11
C PRO A 107 1.13 7.89 3.18
N THR A 108 1.78 8.70 4.03
CA THR A 108 3.22 8.66 4.28
C THR A 108 3.50 8.63 5.78
N MET A 109 4.65 8.07 6.19
CA MET A 109 5.06 8.02 7.60
C MET A 109 4.00 7.40 8.52
N VAL A 110 3.41 6.28 8.11
CA VAL A 110 2.45 5.54 8.93
C VAL A 110 3.21 4.55 9.80
N THR A 111 2.99 4.63 11.11
CA THR A 111 3.56 3.72 12.11
C THR A 111 2.50 2.99 12.91
N ASP A 112 1.21 3.26 12.68
CA ASP A 112 0.09 2.63 13.37
C ASP A 112 -0.68 1.68 12.46
N ASN A 113 -1.59 0.94 13.09
CA ASN A 113 -2.51 0.04 12.40
C ASN A 113 -3.63 0.86 11.75
N TYR A 114 -3.42 1.31 10.52
CA TYR A 114 -4.39 2.12 9.79
C TYR A 114 -4.72 1.56 8.43
N CYS A 115 -5.98 1.74 8.03
CA CYS A 115 -6.45 1.60 6.68
C CYS A 115 -6.83 2.96 6.10
N PHE A 116 -6.32 3.24 4.92
CA PHE A 116 -6.64 4.41 4.12
C PHE A 116 -7.36 3.99 2.85
N VAL A 117 -8.25 4.85 2.36
CA VAL A 117 -8.88 4.70 1.05
C VAL A 117 -8.43 5.84 0.17
N VAL A 118 -7.82 5.51 -0.96
CA VAL A 118 -7.30 6.47 -1.93
C VAL A 118 -8.15 6.41 -3.20
N ASP A 119 -8.39 7.57 -3.78
CA ASP A 119 -9.04 7.72 -5.09
C ASP A 119 -8.16 7.12 -6.18
N GLY A 120 -8.56 5.96 -6.69
CA GLY A 120 -7.82 5.21 -7.70
C GLY A 120 -7.96 5.78 -9.11
N ASP A 121 -8.87 6.74 -9.32
CA ASP A 121 -8.96 7.48 -10.58
C ASP A 121 -7.99 8.66 -10.62
N ILE A 122 -7.45 9.08 -9.46
CA ILE A 122 -6.47 10.16 -9.32
C ILE A 122 -5.07 9.60 -9.04
N VAL A 123 -4.95 8.66 -8.09
CA VAL A 123 -3.67 8.13 -7.62
C VAL A 123 -3.50 6.70 -8.11
N SER A 124 -2.36 6.42 -8.73
CA SER A 124 -2.04 5.07 -9.22
C SER A 124 -1.33 4.21 -8.17
N LEU A 125 -1.37 2.89 -8.36
CA LEU A 125 -0.56 1.96 -7.56
C LEU A 125 0.95 2.28 -7.66
N ASP A 126 1.41 2.66 -8.85
CA ASP A 126 2.81 3.00 -9.08
C ASP A 126 3.20 4.22 -8.25
N GLU A 127 2.36 5.26 -8.18
CA GLU A 127 2.59 6.43 -7.32
C GLU A 127 2.64 6.07 -5.83
N ILE A 128 1.76 5.18 -5.37
CA ILE A 128 1.77 4.67 -3.98
C ILE A 128 3.08 3.91 -3.68
N THR A 129 3.68 3.27 -4.68
CA THR A 129 4.81 2.36 -4.51
C THR A 129 6.17 2.90 -4.94
N GLN A 130 6.22 4.00 -5.71
CA GLN A 130 7.41 4.52 -6.40
C GLN A 130 8.60 4.78 -5.47
N GLU A 131 8.36 5.37 -4.30
CA GLU A 131 9.41 5.65 -3.30
C GLU A 131 9.42 4.65 -2.14
N SER A 132 8.70 3.54 -2.31
CA SER A 132 8.43 2.61 -1.24
C SER A 132 9.40 1.43 -1.24
N SER A 133 10.03 1.09 -2.36
CA SER A 133 10.91 -0.08 -2.53
C SER A 133 12.12 -0.12 -1.59
N GLN A 134 12.60 1.04 -1.14
CA GLN A 134 13.70 1.11 -0.17
C GLN A 134 13.26 0.70 1.25
N TRP A 135 11.98 0.87 1.58
CA TRP A 135 11.42 0.59 2.91
C TRP A 135 10.56 -0.66 2.95
N TRP A 136 9.97 -1.01 1.83
CA TRP A 136 9.00 -2.07 1.70
C TRP A 136 9.57 -3.13 0.80
N LYS A 137 9.68 -4.34 1.35
CA LYS A 137 10.04 -5.53 0.59
C LYS A 137 8.78 -6.28 0.23
N ASP A 138 8.53 -6.38 -1.07
CA ASP A 138 7.44 -7.16 -1.62
C ASP A 138 7.64 -8.64 -1.34
N THR A 139 6.54 -9.32 -1.02
CA THR A 139 6.54 -10.75 -0.67
C THR A 139 5.70 -11.57 -1.62
N SER A 140 4.48 -11.14 -1.89
CA SER A 140 3.57 -11.83 -2.78
C SER A 140 2.51 -10.90 -3.34
N THR A 141 1.92 -11.34 -4.45
CA THR A 141 0.73 -10.73 -5.03
C THR A 141 -0.33 -11.81 -5.17
N THR A 142 -1.56 -11.51 -4.76
CA THR A 142 -2.70 -12.40 -4.98
C THR A 142 -3.69 -11.72 -5.91
N THR A 143 -4.30 -12.50 -6.80
CA THR A 143 -5.37 -12.04 -7.68
C THR A 143 -6.55 -13.00 -7.55
N LYS A 144 -7.74 -12.46 -7.30
CA LYS A 144 -9.00 -13.20 -7.33
C LYS A 144 -10.03 -12.43 -8.15
N TYR A 145 -11.02 -13.17 -8.62
CA TYR A 145 -12.08 -12.65 -9.46
C TYR A 145 -13.42 -12.85 -8.79
N TYR A 146 -14.26 -11.84 -8.89
CA TYR A 146 -15.59 -11.81 -8.31
C TYR A 146 -16.59 -11.34 -9.36
N SER A 147 -17.81 -11.84 -9.29
CA SER A 147 -18.93 -11.32 -10.07
C SER A 147 -19.92 -10.60 -9.18
N SER A 148 -20.49 -9.49 -9.65
CA SER A 148 -21.66 -8.86 -9.04
C SER A 148 -22.80 -8.82 -10.06
N GLU A 149 -23.94 -9.40 -9.69
CA GLU A 149 -25.14 -9.44 -10.55
C GLU A 149 -26.05 -8.21 -10.30
N ASP A 150 -25.84 -7.52 -9.18
CA ASP A 150 -26.72 -6.51 -8.58
C ASP A 150 -26.02 -5.15 -8.39
N VAL A 151 -25.16 -4.80 -9.36
CA VAL A 151 -24.49 -3.50 -9.45
C VAL A 151 -23.77 -3.15 -8.14
N LEU A 152 -22.75 -3.96 -7.80
CA LEU A 152 -21.84 -3.79 -6.66
C LEU A 152 -22.43 -4.08 -5.28
N ARG A 153 -23.64 -4.65 -5.15
CA ARG A 153 -24.21 -4.94 -3.82
C ARG A 153 -23.74 -6.27 -3.24
N THR A 154 -23.70 -7.32 -4.07
CA THR A 154 -23.21 -8.63 -3.67
C THR A 154 -22.13 -9.10 -4.62
N PHE A 155 -21.18 -9.82 -4.04
CA PHE A 155 -20.05 -10.36 -4.76
C PHE A 155 -19.94 -11.85 -4.54
N HIS A 156 -19.63 -12.56 -5.62
CA HIS A 156 -19.40 -14.00 -5.60
C HIS A 156 -18.08 -14.30 -6.24
N GLN A 157 -17.22 -15.04 -5.54
CA GLN A 157 -15.97 -15.50 -6.12
C GLN A 157 -16.26 -16.41 -7.32
N ILE A 158 -15.55 -16.15 -8.41
CA ILE A 158 -15.65 -16.89 -9.67
C ILE A 158 -14.26 -17.34 -10.13
N ASN A 159 -14.25 -18.22 -11.12
CA ASN A 159 -13.05 -18.59 -11.85
C ASN A 159 -13.05 -17.92 -13.21
N VAL A 160 -11.85 -17.66 -13.73
CA VAL A 160 -11.67 -17.12 -15.08
C VAL A 160 -10.79 -18.04 -15.89
N LEU A 161 -11.06 -18.12 -17.19
CA LEU A 161 -10.16 -18.72 -18.16
C LEU A 161 -9.40 -17.60 -18.85
N THR A 162 -8.08 -17.67 -18.77
CA THR A 162 -7.19 -16.72 -19.43
C THR A 162 -6.50 -17.37 -20.61
N SER A 163 -6.35 -16.63 -21.70
CA SER A 163 -5.51 -17.01 -22.83
C SER A 163 -4.56 -15.86 -23.13
N ARG A 164 -3.25 -16.14 -23.18
CA ARG A 164 -2.19 -15.14 -23.43
C ARG A 164 -2.24 -13.93 -22.48
N GLY A 165 -2.60 -14.16 -21.21
CA GLY A 165 -2.69 -13.11 -20.20
C GLY A 165 -4.01 -12.33 -20.19
N GLU A 166 -4.91 -12.57 -21.13
CA GLU A 166 -6.22 -11.91 -21.21
C GLU A 166 -7.35 -12.82 -20.73
N ILE A 167 -8.34 -12.24 -20.07
CA ILE A 167 -9.54 -12.97 -19.62
C ILE A 167 -10.43 -13.22 -20.84
N ARG A 168 -10.74 -14.49 -21.10
CA ARG A 168 -11.57 -14.93 -22.24
C ARG A 168 -12.97 -15.34 -21.81
N SER A 169 -13.10 -15.94 -20.63
CA SER A 169 -14.39 -16.28 -20.06
C SER A 169 -14.31 -16.32 -18.54
N ALA A 170 -15.47 -16.20 -17.91
CA ALA A 170 -15.62 -16.31 -16.47
C ALA A 170 -16.79 -17.22 -16.14
N TYR A 171 -16.67 -17.96 -15.04
CA TYR A 171 -17.72 -18.89 -14.63
C TYR A 171 -17.76 -19.07 -13.12
N ARG A 172 -18.97 -19.29 -12.62
CA ARG A 172 -19.24 -19.65 -11.23
C ARG A 172 -19.43 -21.17 -11.13
N THR A 173 -18.69 -21.80 -10.24
CA THR A 173 -18.91 -23.20 -9.88
C THR A 173 -20.12 -23.28 -8.95
N MET A 174 -21.13 -24.04 -9.34
CA MET A 174 -22.32 -24.25 -8.52
C MET A 174 -22.05 -25.32 -7.46
N LYS A 175 -22.59 -25.16 -6.25
CA LYS A 175 -22.48 -26.19 -5.21
C LYS A 175 -23.27 -27.44 -5.63
N LYS A 176 -22.88 -28.61 -5.10
CA LYS A 176 -23.57 -29.92 -5.23
C LYS A 176 -23.83 -30.37 -6.69
N GLY A 177 -22.77 -30.57 -7.48
CA GLY A 177 -22.88 -31.19 -8.81
C GLY A 177 -23.60 -30.35 -9.88
N GLY A 178 -23.99 -29.11 -9.58
CA GLY A 178 -24.73 -28.22 -10.48
C GLY A 178 -23.94 -27.62 -11.65
N GLY A 179 -22.77 -28.17 -11.97
CA GLY A 179 -21.94 -27.70 -13.09
C GLY A 179 -21.38 -26.29 -12.94
N MET A 180 -21.08 -25.67 -14.08
CA MET A 180 -20.50 -24.33 -14.19
C MET A 180 -21.51 -23.40 -14.87
N LYS A 181 -21.75 -22.22 -14.27
CA LYS A 181 -22.56 -21.16 -14.88
C LYS A 181 -21.63 -20.09 -15.45
N ASN A 182 -21.75 -19.78 -16.73
CA ASN A 182 -21.02 -18.66 -17.33
C ASN A 182 -21.45 -17.33 -16.71
N VAL A 183 -20.48 -16.43 -16.59
CA VAL A 183 -20.64 -15.06 -16.10
C VAL A 183 -20.14 -14.12 -17.18
N THR A 184 -20.96 -13.12 -17.50
CA THR A 184 -20.62 -12.09 -18.49
C THR A 184 -19.51 -11.18 -17.94
N LEU A 185 -18.53 -10.82 -18.77
CA LEU A 185 -17.31 -10.16 -18.30
C LEU A 185 -17.55 -8.75 -17.75
N GLU A 186 -18.61 -8.08 -18.19
CA GLU A 186 -19.04 -6.76 -17.70
C GLU A 186 -19.43 -6.79 -16.22
N LYS A 187 -19.74 -7.97 -15.68
CA LYS A 187 -20.09 -8.18 -14.27
C LYS A 187 -18.89 -8.62 -13.43
N VAL A 188 -17.71 -8.73 -14.02
CA VAL A 188 -16.52 -9.32 -13.37
C VAL A 188 -15.59 -8.23 -12.87
N PHE A 189 -15.15 -8.41 -11.62
CA PHE A 189 -14.21 -7.57 -10.91
C PHE A 189 -12.97 -8.38 -10.56
N LYS A 190 -11.81 -7.76 -10.77
CA LYS A 190 -10.51 -8.27 -10.36
C LYS A 190 -10.10 -7.58 -9.08
N VAL A 191 -9.78 -8.37 -8.06
CA VAL A 191 -9.22 -7.92 -6.79
C VAL A 191 -7.76 -8.35 -6.75
N GLN A 192 -6.85 -7.38 -6.77
CA GLN A 192 -5.41 -7.61 -6.65
C GLN A 192 -4.93 -7.12 -5.30
N ARG A 193 -4.11 -7.93 -4.63
CA ARG A 193 -3.47 -7.54 -3.37
C ARG A 193 -1.98 -7.70 -3.44
N TYR A 194 -1.29 -6.66 -3.03
CA TYR A 194 0.16 -6.57 -2.98
C TYR A 194 0.57 -6.59 -1.51
N PHE A 195 1.37 -7.58 -1.12
CA PHE A 195 1.82 -7.77 0.25
C PHE A 195 3.28 -7.42 0.37
N SER A 196 3.60 -6.50 1.28
CA SER A 196 4.96 -6.09 1.59
C SER A 196 5.17 -6.03 3.11
N TYR A 197 6.42 -6.09 3.54
CA TYR A 197 6.80 -5.78 4.93
C TYR A 197 7.92 -4.74 4.96
N TRP A 198 8.07 -4.09 6.11
CA TRP A 198 9.12 -3.10 6.32
C TRP A 198 10.51 -3.74 6.35
N THR A 199 11.44 -3.30 5.50
CA THR A 199 12.71 -3.99 5.22
C THR A 199 13.51 -4.34 6.47
N SER A 200 13.59 -3.43 7.45
CA SER A 200 14.29 -3.64 8.72
C SER A 200 13.43 -4.26 9.83
N CYS A 201 12.11 -4.41 9.60
CA CYS A 201 11.14 -4.89 10.56
C CYS A 201 10.03 -5.73 9.89
N LYS A 202 10.21 -7.06 9.87
CA LYS A 202 9.24 -7.99 9.29
C LYS A 202 7.89 -8.03 10.02
N SER A 203 7.80 -7.47 11.23
CA SER A 203 6.55 -7.38 12.01
C SER A 203 5.59 -6.35 11.42
N PHE A 204 6.08 -5.33 10.71
CA PHE A 204 5.28 -4.27 10.13
C PHE A 204 4.98 -4.55 8.66
N HIS A 205 3.70 -4.68 8.34
CA HIS A 205 3.21 -5.07 7.04
C HIS A 205 2.42 -3.94 6.39
N ARG A 206 2.49 -3.92 5.05
CA ARG A 206 1.63 -3.10 4.21
C ARG A 206 0.92 -4.00 3.21
N ILE A 207 -0.38 -3.83 3.09
CA ILE A 207 -1.21 -4.52 2.11
C ILE A 207 -1.97 -3.49 1.30
N ILE A 208 -1.74 -3.50 -0.01
CA ILE A 208 -2.45 -2.64 -0.96
C ILE A 208 -3.45 -3.50 -1.70
N SER A 209 -4.74 -3.17 -1.59
CA SER A 209 -5.82 -3.87 -2.29
C SER A 209 -6.40 -2.96 -3.36
N VAL A 210 -6.37 -3.42 -4.59
CA VAL A 210 -6.89 -2.72 -5.77
C VAL A 210 -8.04 -3.54 -6.33
N VAL A 211 -9.20 -2.89 -6.49
CA VAL A 211 -10.40 -3.49 -7.07
C VAL A 211 -10.69 -2.78 -8.38
N ASN A 212 -10.85 -3.54 -9.47
CA ASN A 212 -11.16 -2.99 -10.78
C ASN A 212 -12.16 -3.88 -11.53
N PRO A 213 -13.11 -3.31 -12.28
CA PRO A 213 -13.81 -4.01 -13.36
C PRO A 213 -12.80 -4.59 -14.36
N VAL A 214 -13.10 -5.73 -14.98
CA VAL A 214 -12.19 -6.34 -15.98
C VAL A 214 -12.41 -5.83 -17.40
N THR A 215 -13.53 -5.14 -17.66
CA THR A 215 -13.84 -4.52 -18.95
C THR A 215 -14.26 -3.06 -18.77
N LYS A 216 -14.09 -2.25 -19.82
CA LYS A 216 -14.50 -0.84 -19.83
C LYS A 216 -16.02 -0.70 -19.78
N GLU A 217 -16.73 -1.61 -20.45
CA GLU A 217 -18.19 -1.66 -20.44
C GLU A 217 -18.71 -1.94 -19.03
N GLY A 218 -18.05 -2.84 -18.28
CA GLY A 218 -18.38 -3.12 -16.89
C GLY A 218 -18.16 -1.92 -15.98
N GLU A 219 -17.09 -1.15 -16.19
CA GLU A 219 -16.82 0.11 -15.48
C GLU A 219 -17.94 1.13 -15.70
N VAL A 220 -18.37 1.33 -16.95
CA VAL A 220 -19.45 2.24 -17.30
C VAL A 220 -20.80 1.78 -16.73
N ILE A 221 -21.13 0.48 -16.86
CA ILE A 221 -22.41 -0.08 -16.39
C ILE A 221 -22.54 0.01 -14.87
N SER A 222 -21.43 -0.25 -14.16
CA SER A 222 -21.44 -0.25 -12.69
C SER A 222 -21.30 1.15 -12.08
N GLY A 223 -20.87 2.16 -12.86
CA GLY A 223 -20.51 3.47 -12.32
C GLY A 223 -19.40 3.37 -11.28
N PHE A 224 -18.49 2.39 -11.44
CA PHE A 224 -17.52 2.04 -10.42
C PHE A 224 -16.48 3.15 -10.21
N GLN A 225 -16.46 3.72 -9.01
CA GLN A 225 -15.40 4.62 -8.58
C GLN A 225 -14.19 3.80 -8.12
N LYS A 226 -13.03 3.99 -8.74
CA LYS A 226 -11.83 3.22 -8.36
C LYS A 226 -11.36 3.62 -6.97
N ARG A 227 -11.12 2.62 -6.13
CA ARG A 227 -10.64 2.82 -4.75
C ARG A 227 -9.50 1.87 -4.48
N ILE A 228 -8.44 2.42 -3.88
CA ILE A 228 -7.27 1.66 -3.45
C ILE A 228 -7.25 1.67 -1.93
N PHE A 229 -7.31 0.48 -1.32
CA PHE A 229 -7.20 0.32 0.12
C PHE A 229 -5.75 0.07 0.48
N ILE A 230 -5.19 0.89 1.36
CA ILE A 230 -3.82 0.75 1.85
C ILE A 230 -3.89 0.48 3.34
N GLN A 231 -3.49 -0.72 3.75
CA GLN A 231 -3.47 -1.13 5.14
C GLN A 231 -2.04 -1.22 5.63
N TYR A 232 -1.78 -0.62 6.77
CA TYR A 232 -0.56 -0.77 7.56
C TYR A 232 -0.94 -1.54 8.82
N LEU A 233 -0.17 -2.57 9.16
CA LEU A 233 -0.47 -3.40 10.32
C LEU A 233 0.78 -4.00 10.95
N TRP A 234 0.79 -4.05 12.27
CA TRP A 234 1.76 -4.77 13.08
C TRP A 234 1.23 -6.18 13.36
N ARG A 235 1.92 -7.21 12.84
CA ARG A 235 1.63 -8.61 13.20
C ARG A 235 2.07 -8.94 14.62
N THR A 236 3.14 -8.29 15.07
CA THR A 236 3.64 -8.39 16.44
C THR A 236 3.96 -6.98 16.88
N ASP A 237 3.29 -6.56 17.93
CA ASP A 237 3.34 -5.17 18.39
C ASP A 237 4.40 -5.01 19.48
N ARG A 238 5.66 -4.84 19.06
CA ARG A 238 6.78 -4.57 19.96
C ARG A 238 7.13 -3.10 19.91
N GLU A 239 7.21 -2.47 21.06
CA GLU A 239 7.57 -1.06 21.17
C GLU A 239 8.94 -0.75 20.54
N SER A 240 9.92 -1.64 20.71
CA SER A 240 11.25 -1.49 20.07
C SER A 240 11.20 -1.56 18.54
N ASP A 241 10.26 -2.32 17.98
CA ASP A 241 10.04 -2.38 16.53
C ASP A 241 9.38 -1.08 16.03
N ARG A 242 8.37 -0.57 16.75
CA ARG A 242 7.73 0.72 16.45
C ARG A 242 8.72 1.86 16.47
N GLN A 243 9.52 1.97 17.53
CA GLN A 243 10.54 3.00 17.66
C GLN A 243 11.56 2.94 16.54
N ARG A 244 11.99 1.73 16.14
CA ARG A 244 12.89 1.55 15.00
C ARG A 244 12.29 2.09 13.70
N VAL A 245 11.05 1.70 13.36
CA VAL A 245 10.37 2.19 12.15
C VAL A 245 10.16 3.71 12.20
N ALA A 246 9.77 4.26 13.35
CA ALA A 246 9.60 5.69 13.55
C ALA A 246 10.93 6.47 13.37
N ASN A 247 12.02 5.98 13.97
CA ASN A 247 13.35 6.58 13.84
C ASN A 247 13.85 6.57 12.39
N GLU A 248 13.60 5.48 11.68
CA GLU A 248 13.91 5.35 10.25
C GLU A 248 13.17 6.38 9.39
N TYR A 249 11.87 6.62 9.66
CA TYR A 249 11.13 7.71 9.03
C TYR A 249 11.71 9.09 9.37
N ILE A 250 12.02 9.36 10.64
CA ILE A 250 12.59 10.65 11.08
C ILE A 250 13.93 10.91 10.40
N LEU A 251 14.81 9.91 10.34
CA LEU A 251 16.12 10.04 9.71
C LEU A 251 15.97 10.46 8.23
N ARG A 252 15.01 9.88 7.51
CA ARG A 252 14.71 10.26 6.12
C ARG A 252 14.24 11.71 6.01
N SER A 253 13.33 12.14 6.89
CA SER A 253 12.82 13.51 6.86
C SER A 253 13.96 14.53 6.96
N LYS A 254 14.96 14.25 7.81
CA LYS A 254 16.17 15.07 7.96
C LYS A 254 17.05 15.05 6.72
N THR A 255 17.25 13.88 6.08
CA THR A 255 18.04 13.78 4.85
C THR A 255 17.43 14.56 3.68
N ARG A 256 16.09 14.58 3.57
CA ARG A 256 15.41 15.39 2.54
C ARG A 256 15.61 16.89 2.72
N VAL A 257 15.58 17.36 3.96
CA VAL A 257 15.84 18.78 4.30
C VAL A 257 17.33 19.13 4.14
N GLY A 258 18.24 18.21 4.44
CA GLY A 258 19.69 18.42 4.25
C GLY A 258 20.11 18.48 2.77
N ALA A 259 19.46 17.71 1.89
CA ALA A 259 19.74 17.69 0.47
C ALA A 259 19.18 18.92 -0.29
N SER A 260 18.14 19.58 0.23
CA SER A 260 17.62 20.82 -0.36
C SER A 260 18.42 22.06 0.01
N ILE A 261 19.21 22.01 1.10
CA ILE A 261 20.07 23.13 1.54
C ILE A 261 21.46 23.08 0.90
N SER A 262 21.89 21.93 0.36
CA SER A 262 23.24 21.76 -0.23
C SER A 262 23.37 22.20 -1.70
N SER A 263 22.30 22.69 -2.35
CA SER A 263 22.33 23.12 -3.77
C SER A 263 22.61 24.61 -3.99
N THR A 264 22.86 25.40 -2.94
CA THR A 264 23.36 26.78 -3.07
C THR A 264 24.79 26.92 -2.55
N SER A 265 25.75 26.26 -3.20
CA SER A 265 27.16 26.66 -3.08
C SER A 265 27.42 27.82 -4.05
N PHE A 266 27.19 29.04 -3.57
CA PHE A 266 27.77 30.24 -4.17
C PHE A 266 29.29 30.10 -4.14
N SER A 267 29.89 29.84 -5.30
CA SER A 267 31.34 29.96 -5.49
C SER A 267 31.71 31.45 -5.59
N PRO A 268 32.53 32.02 -4.69
CA PRO A 268 32.98 33.40 -4.84
C PRO A 268 34.05 33.45 -5.95
N LYS A 269 33.69 34.01 -7.10
CA LYS A 269 34.68 34.40 -8.13
C LYS A 269 35.56 35.52 -7.55
N GLN A 270 36.78 35.19 -7.12
CA GLN A 270 37.80 36.20 -6.86
C GLN A 270 38.19 36.87 -8.18
N ARG A 271 37.80 38.13 -8.33
CA ARG A 271 38.28 39.03 -9.38
C ARG A 271 39.13 40.10 -8.69
N LYS A 272 40.47 39.96 -8.71
CA LYS A 272 41.38 41.03 -8.32
C LYS A 272 42.00 41.65 -9.57
N SER A 273 41.59 42.88 -9.84
CA SER A 273 42.13 43.81 -10.80
C SER A 273 43.55 44.22 -10.42
N ARG A 274 44.47 44.18 -11.39
CA ARG A 274 45.83 44.74 -11.29
C ARG A 274 45.78 46.17 -11.82
N ALA A 275 46.01 47.15 -10.95
CA ALA A 275 46.25 48.54 -11.32
C ALA A 275 47.71 48.90 -10.98
N SER A 276 48.36 49.51 -11.97
CA SER A 276 49.73 50.00 -12.00
C SER A 276 49.91 51.31 -11.24
N LEU A 277 51.06 51.49 -10.61
CA LEU A 277 51.64 52.79 -10.29
C LEU A 277 53.16 52.69 -10.52
N GLY A 278 53.67 53.53 -11.41
CA GLY A 278 55.09 53.63 -11.75
C GLY A 278 55.82 54.65 -10.89
N SER A 279 57.15 54.56 -10.91
CA SER A 279 58.09 55.68 -10.69
C SER A 279 59.47 55.23 -11.16
N VAL A 280 59.89 55.64 -12.37
CA VAL A 280 60.95 56.63 -12.66
C VAL A 280 62.33 56.27 -12.08
N GLY A 281 63.28 55.96 -12.98
CA GLY A 281 64.72 55.80 -12.68
C GLY A 281 65.51 57.12 -12.76
N PRO A 282 66.84 57.05 -12.60
CA PRO A 282 67.70 57.51 -13.72
C PRO A 282 69.01 56.73 -13.95
N VAL A 283 69.33 56.60 -15.24
CA VAL A 283 70.58 56.77 -16.03
C VAL A 283 71.98 56.72 -15.37
N LEU A 284 72.89 55.92 -15.99
CA LEU A 284 74.27 56.22 -16.50
C LEU A 284 75.06 54.89 -16.61
N SER A 285 75.24 54.29 -17.79
CA SER A 285 76.28 54.51 -18.83
C SER A 285 77.63 53.79 -18.60
N SER A 286 77.96 52.94 -19.58
CA SER A 286 79.28 52.69 -20.21
C SER A 286 80.35 51.77 -19.60
N PHE A 287 80.81 50.86 -20.49
CA PHE A 287 82.17 50.31 -20.72
C PHE A 287 82.89 49.56 -19.58
N GLU A 288 83.06 48.25 -19.71
CA GLU A 288 84.17 47.55 -20.41
C GLU A 288 83.71 46.15 -20.85
#